data_AF-A0A290Z3N7-F1
#
_entry.id   AF-A0A290Z3N7-F1
#
_cell.length_a   1.000
_cell.length_b   1.000
_cell.length_c   1.000
_cell.angle_alpha   90.00
_cell.angle_beta   90.00
_cell.angle_gamma   90.00
#
_symmetry.space_group_name_H-M   'P 1'
#
loop_
_entity.id
_entity.type
_entity.pdbx_description
1 polymer ?
#
loop_
_entity_poly.entity_id
_entity_poly.type
_entity_poly.pdbx_seq_one_letter_code
_entity_poly.pdbx_strand_id
1 'polypeptide(L)'
;MRYGRSDDEWETLAEEGRRFLVEQAELKRMTTYTEFNATIARRTGLRAFDFDAESERAALGDLLGHIAEGSFRETGGLLISALVQYLSSNDAGSGFYALARAKGLPVPGNATDRQLFWAGHVGALHKHYARPVARRHSV
;
A
#
# COMPACT_ATOMS: atom_id res chain seq x y z
N MET A 1 -17.19 -13.95 -3.65
CA MET A 1 -16.60 -13.61 -4.97
C MET A 1 -16.54 -12.10 -5.11
N ARG A 2 -15.36 -11.55 -5.40
CA ARG A 2 -15.10 -10.11 -5.60
C ARG A 2 -14.41 -9.92 -6.95
N TYR A 3 -14.95 -9.08 -7.83
CA TYR A 3 -14.35 -8.77 -9.13
C TYR A 3 -13.97 -10.02 -9.97
N GLY A 4 -14.82 -11.04 -9.97
CA GLY A 4 -14.56 -12.30 -10.67
C GLY A 4 -13.48 -13.20 -10.04
N ARG A 5 -12.98 -12.86 -8.85
CA ARG A 5 -12.06 -13.68 -8.04
C ARG A 5 -12.81 -14.32 -6.88
N SER A 6 -12.38 -15.51 -6.47
CA SER A 6 -12.88 -16.15 -5.24
C SER A 6 -12.44 -15.36 -4.01
N ASP A 7 -13.11 -15.59 -2.87
CA ASP A 7 -12.72 -14.91 -1.64
C ASP A 7 -11.34 -15.40 -1.16
N ASP A 8 -11.01 -16.68 -1.36
CA ASP A 8 -9.67 -17.23 -1.05
C ASP A 8 -8.56 -16.61 -1.91
N GLU A 9 -8.82 -16.39 -3.21
CA GLU A 9 -7.88 -15.70 -4.10
C GLU A 9 -7.66 -14.25 -3.64
N TRP A 10 -8.74 -13.58 -3.22
CA TRP A 10 -8.67 -12.22 -2.71
C TRP A 10 -7.83 -12.11 -1.44
N GLU A 11 -8.08 -12.98 -0.46
CA GLU A 11 -7.32 -13.02 0.79
C GLU A 11 -5.85 -13.38 0.53
N THR A 12 -5.57 -14.30 -0.41
CA THR A 12 -4.21 -14.64 -0.82
C THR A 12 -3.48 -13.43 -1.43
N LEU A 13 -4.14 -12.68 -2.31
CA LEU A 13 -3.59 -11.45 -2.88
C LEU A 13 -3.38 -10.37 -1.81
N ALA A 14 -4.29 -10.26 -0.84
CA ALA A 14 -4.20 -9.29 0.23
C ALA A 14 -3.02 -9.58 1.17
N GLU A 15 -2.85 -10.83 1.58
CA GLU A 15 -1.77 -11.24 2.47
C GLU A 15 -0.39 -11.07 1.79
N GLU A 16 -0.23 -11.53 0.54
CA GLU A 16 1.03 -11.35 -0.19
C GLU A 16 1.30 -9.89 -0.56
N GLY A 17 0.26 -9.12 -0.88
CA GLY A 17 0.37 -7.68 -1.08
C GLY A 17 0.81 -6.95 0.18
N ARG A 18 0.25 -7.30 1.34
CA ARG A 18 0.66 -6.76 2.64
C ARG A 18 2.12 -7.08 2.93
N ARG A 19 2.54 -8.34 2.77
CA ARG A 19 3.94 -8.76 2.98
C ARG A 19 4.90 -7.95 2.11
N PHE A 20 4.61 -7.83 0.83
CA PHE A 20 5.44 -7.04 -0.09
C PHE A 20 5.54 -5.57 0.34
N LEU A 21 4.44 -4.93 0.74
CA LEU A 21 4.47 -3.54 1.19
C LEU A 21 5.22 -3.36 2.51
N VAL A 22 5.14 -4.32 3.44
CA VAL A 22 5.95 -4.31 4.68
C VAL A 22 7.43 -4.43 4.34
N GLU A 23 7.82 -5.31 3.40
CA GLU A 23 9.21 -5.40 2.93
C GLU A 23 9.69 -4.07 2.32
N GLN A 24 8.85 -3.39 1.52
CA GLN A 24 9.20 -2.06 1.00
C GLN A 24 9.34 -1.04 2.13
N ALA A 25 8.47 -1.10 3.14
CA ALA A 25 8.55 -0.24 4.32
C ALA A 25 9.86 -0.45 5.09
N GLU A 26 10.26 -1.70 5.32
CA GLU A 26 11.53 -2.10 5.96
C GLU A 26 12.75 -1.57 5.19
N LEU A 27 12.70 -1.66 3.84
CA LEU A 27 13.78 -1.23 2.95
C LEU A 27 13.84 0.29 2.71
N LYS A 28 12.92 1.06 3.31
CA LYS A 28 12.74 2.50 3.03
C LYS A 28 12.51 2.79 1.55
N ARG A 29 11.74 1.92 0.90
CA ARG A 29 11.40 2.02 -0.52
C ARG A 29 9.92 2.28 -0.70
N MET A 30 9.64 2.95 -1.80
CA MET A 30 8.30 3.08 -2.36
C MET A 30 8.16 2.12 -3.54
N THR A 31 6.93 1.87 -3.94
CA THR A 31 6.61 1.04 -5.09
C THR A 31 5.56 1.71 -5.96
N THR A 32 5.34 1.18 -7.15
CA THR A 32 4.31 1.65 -8.08
C THR A 32 3.16 0.67 -8.16
N TYR A 33 1.99 1.13 -8.61
CA TYR A 33 0.87 0.22 -8.90
C TYR A 33 1.26 -0.93 -9.82
N THR A 34 2.07 -0.66 -10.84
CA THR A 34 2.54 -1.67 -11.80
C THR A 34 3.47 -2.69 -11.15
N GLU A 35 4.44 -2.23 -10.35
CA GLU A 35 5.36 -3.14 -9.64
C GLU A 35 4.63 -3.96 -8.58
N PHE A 36 3.72 -3.34 -7.82
CA PHE A 36 2.87 -4.03 -6.85
C PHE A 36 2.06 -5.14 -7.52
N ASN A 37 1.33 -4.81 -8.60
CA ASN A 37 0.51 -5.77 -9.34
C ASN A 37 1.34 -6.94 -9.92
N ALA A 38 2.47 -6.64 -10.57
CA ALA A 38 3.37 -7.66 -11.11
C ALA A 38 3.94 -8.56 -10.00
N THR A 39 4.29 -7.98 -8.85
CA THR A 39 4.89 -8.71 -7.73
C THR A 39 3.90 -9.66 -7.07
N ILE A 40 2.67 -9.22 -6.77
CA ILE A 40 1.66 -10.09 -6.14
C ILE A 40 1.23 -11.22 -7.08
N ALA A 41 1.09 -10.94 -8.39
CA ALA A 41 0.78 -11.96 -9.38
C ALA A 41 1.88 -13.04 -9.44
N ARG A 42 3.14 -12.61 -9.45
CA ARG A 42 4.29 -13.53 -9.44
C ARG A 42 4.37 -14.37 -8.16
N ARG A 43 4.12 -13.77 -6.99
CA ARG A 43 4.22 -14.47 -5.68
C ARG A 43 3.09 -15.48 -5.46
N THR A 44 1.89 -15.14 -5.89
CA THR A 44 0.69 -15.96 -5.68
C THR A 44 0.44 -16.95 -6.81
N GLY A 45 0.99 -16.70 -8.01
CA GLY A 45 0.63 -17.42 -9.23
C GLY A 45 -0.75 -17.05 -9.79
N LEU A 46 -1.43 -16.07 -9.19
CA LEU A 46 -2.75 -15.62 -9.61
C LEU A 46 -2.68 -14.60 -10.75
N ARG A 47 -3.79 -14.44 -11.47
CA ARG A 47 -3.91 -13.49 -12.59
C ARG A 47 -3.69 -12.06 -12.11
N ALA A 48 -2.73 -11.37 -12.75
CA ALA A 48 -2.51 -9.94 -12.56
C ALA A 48 -3.77 -9.11 -12.89
N PHE A 49 -3.88 -7.94 -12.27
CA PHE A 49 -4.93 -6.98 -12.60
C PHE A 49 -4.65 -6.34 -13.96
N ASP A 50 -5.68 -6.22 -14.79
CA ASP A 50 -5.60 -5.53 -16.07
C ASP A 50 -5.80 -4.02 -15.89
N PHE A 51 -4.83 -3.21 -16.30
CA PHE A 51 -4.93 -1.75 -16.17
C PHE A 51 -5.80 -1.11 -17.26
N ASP A 52 -6.04 -1.80 -18.37
CA ASP A 52 -6.92 -1.31 -19.44
C ASP A 52 -8.41 -1.47 -19.07
N ALA A 53 -8.73 -2.46 -18.23
CA ALA A 53 -10.07 -2.67 -17.70
C ALA A 53 -10.35 -1.79 -16.47
N GLU A 54 -11.37 -0.95 -16.53
CA GLU A 54 -11.78 -0.09 -15.41
C GLU A 54 -12.18 -0.90 -14.16
N SER A 55 -12.86 -2.03 -14.34
CA SER A 55 -13.25 -2.92 -13.25
C SER A 55 -12.04 -3.52 -12.52
N GLU A 56 -10.97 -3.85 -13.24
CA GLU A 56 -9.74 -4.41 -12.67
C GLU A 56 -8.89 -3.32 -11.98
N ARG A 57 -8.89 -2.09 -12.51
CA ARG A 57 -8.32 -0.92 -11.80
C ARG A 57 -9.04 -0.65 -10.48
N ALA A 58 -10.37 -0.73 -10.48
CA ALA A 58 -11.17 -0.60 -9.27
C ALA A 58 -10.87 -1.75 -8.29
N ALA A 59 -10.78 -2.99 -8.78
CA ALA A 59 -10.43 -4.15 -7.97
C ALA A 59 -9.07 -4.00 -7.27
N LEU A 60 -8.05 -3.51 -7.98
CA LEU A 60 -6.74 -3.25 -7.38
C LEU A 60 -6.80 -2.15 -6.31
N GLY A 61 -7.60 -1.10 -6.54
CA GLY A 61 -7.86 -0.05 -5.57
C GLY A 61 -8.51 -0.59 -4.29
N ASP A 62 -9.54 -1.42 -4.43
CA ASP A 62 -10.23 -2.06 -3.31
C ASP A 62 -9.33 -3.04 -2.55
N LEU A 63 -8.48 -3.79 -3.26
CA LEU A 63 -7.49 -4.66 -2.63
C LEU A 63 -6.51 -3.87 -1.76
N LEU A 64 -5.98 -2.76 -2.28
CA LEU A 64 -5.10 -1.86 -1.52
C LEU A 64 -5.83 -1.20 -0.35
N GLY A 65 -7.11 -0.88 -0.51
CA GLY A 65 -7.97 -0.41 0.56
C GLY A 65 -8.05 -1.44 1.68
N HIS A 66 -8.38 -2.68 1.34
CA HIS A 66 -8.47 -3.79 2.29
C HIS A 66 -7.15 -4.04 3.04
N ILE A 67 -6.02 -4.04 2.34
CA ILE A 67 -4.68 -4.16 2.95
C ILE A 67 -4.41 -3.01 3.93
N ALA A 68 -4.71 -1.78 3.51
CA ALA A 68 -4.48 -0.59 4.33
C ALA A 68 -5.39 -0.52 5.56
N GLU A 69 -6.58 -1.12 5.54
CA GLU A 69 -7.42 -1.26 6.73
C GLU A 69 -6.79 -2.19 7.78
N GLY A 70 -6.07 -3.22 7.34
CA GLY A 70 -5.28 -4.07 8.22
C GLY A 70 -4.17 -3.28 8.90
N SER A 71 -3.35 -2.56 8.12
CA SER A 71 -2.25 -1.77 8.67
C SER A 71 -2.75 -0.63 9.56
N PHE A 72 -3.89 0.00 9.24
CA PHE A 72 -4.46 1.06 10.06
C PHE A 72 -4.76 0.59 11.49
N ARG A 73 -5.38 -0.59 11.61
CA ARG A 73 -5.70 -1.23 12.90
C ARG A 73 -4.43 -1.63 13.65
N GLU A 74 -3.45 -2.19 12.95
CA GLU A 74 -2.17 -2.64 13.53
C GLU A 74 -1.32 -1.48 14.06
N THR A 75 -1.22 -0.40 13.29
CA THR A 75 -0.32 0.73 13.57
C THR A 75 -1.01 1.85 14.36
N GLY A 76 -2.32 1.79 14.55
CA GLY A 76 -3.11 2.83 15.20
C GLY A 76 -3.33 4.09 14.35
N GLY A 77 -3.21 4.00 13.02
CA GLY A 77 -3.48 5.14 12.13
C GLY A 77 -2.77 5.16 10.78
N LEU A 78 -1.83 4.26 10.52
CA LEU A 78 -1.03 4.26 9.29
C LEU A 78 -1.60 3.32 8.22
N LEU A 79 -1.98 3.90 7.10
CA LEU A 79 -2.34 3.23 5.85
C LEU A 79 -1.08 2.87 5.03
N ILE A 80 -0.74 1.58 4.94
CA ILE A 80 0.45 1.10 4.21
C ILE A 80 0.34 1.29 2.70
N SER A 81 -0.87 1.49 2.17
CA SER A 81 -1.09 1.87 0.77
C SER A 81 -0.45 3.21 0.37
N ALA A 82 -0.04 4.03 1.35
CA ALA A 82 0.75 5.24 1.10
C ALA A 82 2.09 4.98 0.39
N LEU A 83 2.63 3.76 0.47
CA LEU A 83 3.87 3.37 -0.21
C LEU A 83 3.70 3.14 -1.71
N VAL A 84 2.44 3.13 -2.21
CA VAL A 84 2.12 2.89 -3.62
C VAL A 84 1.82 4.22 -4.32
N GLN A 85 2.60 4.53 -5.36
CA GLN A 85 2.45 5.74 -6.17
C GLN A 85 2.24 5.41 -7.66
N TYR A 86 1.84 6.42 -8.44
CA TYR A 86 1.86 6.31 -9.90
C TYR A 86 3.29 6.48 -10.43
N LEU A 87 3.62 5.79 -11.53
CA LEU A 87 4.94 5.82 -12.19
C LEU A 87 5.41 7.23 -12.55
N SER A 88 4.48 8.12 -12.92
CA SER A 88 4.77 9.48 -13.40
C SER A 88 4.44 10.58 -12.38
N SER A 89 4.02 10.22 -11.17
CA SER A 89 3.59 11.18 -10.16
C SER A 89 4.45 11.11 -8.90
N ASN A 90 4.92 12.26 -8.44
CA ASN A 90 5.52 12.44 -7.11
C ASN A 90 4.43 12.65 -6.04
N ASP A 91 3.30 11.97 -6.18
CA ASP A 91 2.15 12.05 -5.28
C ASP A 91 1.54 10.66 -5.08
N ALA A 92 0.90 10.47 -3.94
CA ALA A 92 0.15 9.26 -3.64
C ALA A 92 -0.98 9.06 -4.65
N GLY A 93 -1.43 7.81 -4.80
CA GLY A 93 -2.66 7.55 -5.52
C GLY A 93 -3.88 8.21 -4.87
N SER A 94 -4.87 8.64 -5.67
CA SER A 94 -6.12 9.23 -5.17
C SER A 94 -6.84 8.34 -4.15
N GLY A 95 -6.69 7.01 -4.28
CA GLY A 95 -7.21 6.02 -3.33
C GLY A 95 -6.66 6.16 -1.91
N PHE A 96 -5.39 6.53 -1.73
CA PHE A 96 -4.82 6.77 -0.40
C PHE A 96 -5.52 7.96 0.28
N TYR A 97 -5.67 9.08 -0.43
CA TYR A 97 -6.31 10.26 0.13
C TYR A 97 -7.80 10.04 0.43
N ALA A 98 -8.51 9.33 -0.45
CA ALA A 98 -9.91 8.97 -0.23
C ALA A 98 -10.07 8.09 1.02
N LEU A 99 -9.22 7.07 1.16
CA LEU A 99 -9.24 6.18 2.33
C LEU A 99 -8.85 6.91 3.61
N ALA A 100 -7.83 7.77 3.56
CA ALA A 100 -7.42 8.58 4.70
C ALA A 100 -8.56 9.47 5.20
N ARG A 101 -9.30 10.13 4.30
CA ARG A 101 -10.51 10.90 4.66
C ARG A 101 -11.59 10.00 5.27
N ALA A 102 -11.84 8.84 4.69
CA ALA A 102 -12.83 7.89 5.20
C ALA A 102 -12.49 7.36 6.60
N LYS A 103 -11.20 7.28 6.95
CA LYS A 103 -10.72 6.93 8.30
C LYS A 103 -10.63 8.12 9.26
N GLY A 104 -11.09 9.30 8.84
CA GLY A 104 -11.10 10.51 9.68
C GLY A 104 -9.74 11.20 9.82
N LEU A 105 -8.75 10.87 8.98
CA LEU A 105 -7.46 11.55 8.98
C LEU A 105 -7.61 12.96 8.39
N PRO A 106 -6.88 13.96 8.92
CA PRO A 106 -7.02 15.36 8.51
C PRO A 106 -6.32 15.64 7.18
N VAL A 107 -6.83 15.07 6.08
CA VAL A 107 -6.24 15.23 4.74
C VAL A 107 -6.41 16.66 4.24
N PRO A 108 -5.31 17.39 3.95
CA PRO A 108 -5.36 18.78 3.54
C PRO A 108 -6.09 19.01 2.20
N GLY A 109 -6.61 20.23 2.02
CA GLY A 109 -7.33 20.64 0.81
C GLY A 109 -6.42 21.17 -0.31
N ASN A 110 -5.23 21.70 0.04
CA ASN A 110 -4.26 22.21 -0.93
C ASN A 110 -3.20 21.15 -1.29
N ALA A 111 -2.54 21.32 -2.43
CA ALA A 111 -1.60 20.32 -2.96
C ALA A 111 -0.33 20.18 -2.11
N THR A 112 0.26 21.28 -1.66
CA THR A 112 1.51 21.28 -0.88
C THR A 112 1.35 20.56 0.45
N ASP A 113 0.32 20.88 1.20
CA ASP A 113 0.07 20.25 2.50
C ASP A 113 -0.33 18.78 2.34
N ARG A 114 -1.02 18.41 1.26
CA ARG A 114 -1.29 17.00 0.94
C ARG A 114 0.00 16.22 0.75
N GLN A 115 0.95 16.78 0.01
CA GLN A 115 2.25 16.15 -0.21
C GLN A 115 3.03 16.01 1.10
N LEU A 116 3.00 17.02 1.97
CA LEU A 116 3.61 16.96 3.31
C LEU A 116 2.94 15.91 4.20
N PHE A 117 1.60 15.86 4.19
CA PHE A 117 0.82 14.84 4.89
C PHE A 117 1.23 13.44 4.45
N TRP A 118 1.31 13.21 3.13
CA TRP A 118 1.72 11.93 2.57
C TRP A 118 3.17 11.58 2.90
N ALA A 119 4.11 12.51 2.73
CA ALA A 119 5.53 12.28 3.04
C ALA A 119 5.74 11.96 4.54
N GLY A 120 5.02 12.65 5.43
CA GLY A 120 5.01 12.35 6.86
C GLY A 120 4.47 10.95 7.16
N HIS A 121 3.41 10.55 6.45
CA HIS A 121 2.80 9.23 6.57
C HIS A 121 3.74 8.11 6.11
N VAL A 122 4.43 8.31 4.98
CA VAL A 122 5.48 7.41 4.47
C VAL A 122 6.65 7.30 5.46
N GLY A 123 7.12 8.43 6.00
CA GLY A 123 8.18 8.44 7.01
C GLY A 123 7.79 7.69 8.29
N ALA A 124 6.53 7.84 8.73
CA ALA A 124 6.00 7.12 9.88
C ALA A 124 5.91 5.60 9.63
N LEU A 125 5.48 5.18 8.43
CA LEU A 125 5.47 3.76 8.04
C LEU A 125 6.88 3.16 8.05
N HIS A 126 7.86 3.85 7.46
CA HIS A 126 9.25 3.41 7.49
C HIS A 126 9.81 3.30 8.89
N LYS A 127 9.43 4.22 9.79
CA LYS A 127 9.83 4.16 11.20
C LYS A 127 9.16 3.00 11.93
N HIS A 128 7.87 2.77 11.67
CA HIS A 128 7.09 1.72 12.31
C HIS A 128 7.59 0.33 11.93
N TYR A 129 7.83 0.10 10.64
CA TYR A 129 8.31 -1.18 10.11
C TYR A 129 9.84 -1.26 10.05
N ALA A 130 10.59 -0.30 10.60
CA ALA A 130 12.04 -0.39 10.62
C ALA A 130 12.48 -1.64 11.41
N ARG A 131 13.18 -2.56 10.74
CA ARG A 131 13.85 -3.64 11.47
C ARG A 131 14.89 -3.04 12.42
N PRO A 132 14.94 -3.48 13.69
CA PRO A 132 16.08 -3.18 14.54
C PRO A 132 17.32 -3.72 13.83
N VAL A 133 18.28 -2.85 13.54
CA VAL A 133 19.61 -3.30 13.11
C VAL A 133 20.15 -4.10 14.29
N ALA A 134 20.16 -5.42 14.16
CA ALA A 134 20.84 -6.29 15.11
C ALA A 134 22.29 -5.80 15.17
N ARG A 135 22.65 -5.12 16.26
CA ARG A 135 24.03 -4.72 16.52
C ARG A 135 24.83 -6.01 16.59
N ARG A 136 25.57 -6.33 15.53
CA ARG A 136 26.63 -7.33 15.59
C ARG A 136 27.70 -6.75 16.52
N HIS A 137 27.58 -7.04 17.80
CA HIS A 137 28.70 -6.96 18.74
C HIS A 137 29.66 -8.08 18.33
N SER A 138 30.68 -7.72 17.55
CA SER A 138 31.88 -8.53 17.44
C SER A 138 32.59 -8.43 18.78
N VAL A 139 32.75 -9.58 19.44
CA VAL A 139 33.61 -9.80 20.60
C VAL A 139 35.07 -9.72 20.18
#